data_AF-A0A9E3EBS2-F1
#
_entry.id   AF-A0A9E3EBS2-F1
#
_cell.length_a   1.000
_cell.length_b   1.000
_cell.length_c   1.000
_cell.angle_alpha   90.00
_cell.angle_beta   90.00
_cell.angle_gamma   90.00
#
_symmetry.space_group_name_H-M   'P 1'
#
loop_
_entity.id
_entity.type
_entity.pdbx_description
1 polymer ?
#
loop_
_entity_poly.entity_id
_entity_poly.type
_entity_poly.pdbx_seq_one_letter_code
_entity_poly.pdbx_strand_id
1 'polypeptide(L)'
;MNSGRFLATAIFIGIVVCSRAQSWKPALTPDGQPDFQAVWNTATLTPLERPAEFAGKEFFTEQEAAAYEKRVLANSNSDRRDGGP
;
A
#
# COMPACT_ATOMS: atom_id res chain seq x y z
N MET A 1 25.85 53.86 33.69
CA MET A 1 25.17 53.40 32.45
C MET A 1 26.03 52.27 31.89
N ASN A 2 25.88 51.06 32.42
CA ASN A 2 26.79 49.94 32.09
C ASN A 2 26.29 49.20 30.87
N SER A 3 27.07 49.32 29.81
CA SER A 3 26.94 48.70 28.51
C SER A 3 26.97 47.17 28.60
N GLY A 4 25.95 46.52 28.03
CA GLY A 4 25.87 45.07 27.95
C GLY A 4 26.93 44.46 27.04
N ARG A 5 27.04 43.13 27.08
CA ARG A 5 27.49 42.20 26.02
C ARG A 5 27.60 40.77 26.57
N PHE A 6 26.82 39.85 25.97
CA PHE A 6 27.01 38.39 25.71
C PHE A 6 27.49 37.47 26.87
N LEU A 7 26.93 36.30 27.15
CA LEU A 7 26.67 35.14 26.29
C LEU A 7 25.51 34.31 26.88
N ALA A 8 24.49 33.99 26.07
CA ALA A 8 23.57 32.89 26.36
C ALA A 8 24.04 31.68 25.56
N THR A 9 24.73 30.74 26.20
CA THR A 9 25.08 29.45 25.58
C THR A 9 24.06 28.41 26.04
N ALA A 10 22.97 28.26 25.30
CA ALA A 10 22.06 27.13 25.49
C ALA A 10 22.67 25.89 24.80
N ILE A 11 23.18 24.95 25.58
CA ILE A 11 23.57 23.63 25.10
C ILE A 11 22.29 22.85 24.84
N PHE A 12 21.89 22.75 23.57
CA PHE A 12 20.88 21.79 23.14
C PHE A 12 21.53 20.39 23.09
N ILE A 13 21.32 19.60 24.14
CA ILE A 13 21.53 18.15 24.08
C ILE A 13 20.39 17.59 23.22
N GLY A 14 20.68 17.37 21.94
CA GLY A 14 19.77 16.68 21.04
C GLY A 14 19.56 15.25 21.54
N ILE A 15 18.33 14.93 21.93
CA ILE A 15 17.91 13.55 22.19
C ILE A 15 18.01 12.81 20.86
N VAL A 16 19.02 11.96 20.71
CA VAL A 16 19.07 10.98 19.62
C VAL A 16 18.06 9.88 19.97
N VAL A 17 16.82 10.04 19.50
CA VAL A 17 15.85 8.95 19.48
C VAL A 17 16.30 7.98 18.39
N CYS A 18 17.00 6.92 18.79
CA CYS A 18 17.27 5.80 17.90
C CYS A 18 15.96 5.01 17.73
N SER A 19 15.21 5.26 16.64
CA SER A 19 14.03 4.46 16.31
C SER A 19 14.48 3.04 15.99
N ARG A 20 14.27 2.10 16.91
CA ARG A 20 14.44 0.68 16.63
C ARG A 20 13.24 0.21 15.82
N ALA A 21 13.44 -0.08 14.54
CA ALA A 21 12.47 -0.83 13.77
C ALA A 21 12.26 -2.19 14.45
N GLN A 22 11.02 -2.50 14.83
CA GLN A 22 10.68 -3.84 15.31
C GLN A 22 10.92 -4.83 14.16
N SER A 23 11.74 -5.85 14.42
CA SER A 23 11.86 -6.98 13.50
C SER A 23 10.55 -7.76 13.53
N TRP A 24 9.87 -7.79 12.38
CA TRP A 24 8.67 -8.59 12.23
C TRP A 24 9.02 -10.08 12.34
N LYS A 25 8.24 -10.82 13.13
CA LYS A 25 8.34 -12.28 13.30
C LYS A 25 7.03 -12.92 12.84
N PRO A 26 7.06 -13.88 11.90
CA PRO A 26 5.84 -14.56 11.49
C PRO A 26 5.31 -15.46 12.62
N ALA A 27 4.00 -15.69 12.62
CA ALA A 27 3.43 -16.81 13.37
C ALA A 27 4.02 -18.13 12.85
N LEU A 28 4.13 -19.15 13.70
CA LEU A 28 4.71 -20.44 13.32
C LEU A 28 3.68 -21.56 13.47
N THR A 29 3.75 -22.56 12.61
CA THR A 29 3.05 -23.84 12.75
C THR A 29 3.64 -24.63 13.94
N PRO A 30 2.95 -25.68 14.44
CA PRO A 30 3.50 -26.57 15.47
C PRO A 30 4.87 -27.17 15.12
N ASP A 31 5.14 -27.32 13.82
CA ASP A 31 6.39 -27.88 13.29
C ASP A 31 7.48 -26.81 13.10
N GLY A 32 7.22 -25.56 13.51
CA GLY A 32 8.17 -24.45 13.51
C GLY A 32 8.32 -23.70 12.20
N GLN A 33 7.45 -23.93 11.20
CA GLN A 33 7.48 -23.23 9.90
C GLN A 33 6.63 -21.95 9.95
N PRO A 34 6.91 -20.91 9.15
CA PRO A 34 6.03 -19.74 9.04
C PRO A 34 4.59 -20.13 8.65
N ASP A 35 3.63 -19.59 9.39
CA ASP A 35 2.21 -19.82 9.18
C ASP A 35 1.63 -18.84 8.13
N PHE A 36 1.12 -19.39 7.04
CA PHE A 36 0.50 -18.67 5.91
C PHE A 36 -1.02 -18.88 5.83
N GLN A 37 -1.68 -19.37 6.89
CA GLN A 37 -3.13 -19.64 6.93
C GLN A 37 -4.02 -18.38 7.05
N ALA A 38 -3.52 -17.21 6.66
CA ALA A 38 -4.30 -15.98 6.64
C ALA A 38 -5.34 -15.96 5.50
N VAL A 39 -6.23 -14.96 5.52
CA VAL A 39 -7.15 -14.71 4.41
C VAL A 39 -6.40 -13.98 3.29
N TRP A 40 -6.28 -14.64 2.14
CA TRP A 40 -5.67 -14.06 0.94
C TRP A 40 -6.75 -13.49 0.02
N ASN A 41 -6.54 -12.26 -0.47
CA ASN A 41 -7.44 -11.62 -1.44
C ASN A 41 -6.85 -11.73 -2.86
N THR A 42 -7.70 -12.04 -3.85
CA THR A 42 -7.33 -12.14 -5.27
C THR A 42 -7.91 -11.00 -6.11
N ALA A 43 -8.49 -9.96 -5.49
CA ALA A 43 -9.09 -8.82 -6.17
C ALA A 43 -8.00 -7.94 -6.82
N THR A 44 -7.64 -8.29 -8.05
CA THR A 44 -6.81 -7.48 -8.93
C THR A 44 -7.69 -6.84 -10.00
N LEU A 45 -7.38 -5.59 -10.37
CA LEU A 45 -8.01 -4.92 -11.51
C LEU A 45 -7.57 -5.55 -12.85
N THR A 46 -6.31 -5.96 -12.92
CA THR A 46 -5.71 -6.46 -14.14
C THR A 46 -5.82 -7.98 -14.15
N PRO A 47 -6.62 -8.58 -15.06
CA PRO A 47 -6.72 -10.03 -15.18
C PRO A 47 -5.37 -10.63 -15.59
N LEU A 48 -5.15 -11.90 -15.19
CA LEU A 48 -3.91 -12.61 -15.53
C LEU A 48 -3.76 -12.82 -17.03
N GLU A 49 -4.88 -13.13 -17.70
CA GLU A 49 -4.94 -13.29 -19.14
C GLU A 49 -5.52 -12.05 -19.80
N ARG A 50 -5.05 -11.75 -21.02
CA ARG A 50 -5.58 -10.65 -21.81
C ARG A 50 -7.01 -10.95 -22.25
N PRO A 51 -8.00 -10.08 -21.95
CA PRO A 51 -9.37 -10.26 -22.43
C PRO A 51 -9.43 -10.39 -23.95
N ALA A 52 -10.30 -11.28 -24.45
CA ALA A 52 -10.47 -11.53 -25.88
C ALA A 52 -10.83 -10.26 -26.68
N GLU A 53 -11.58 -9.34 -26.07
CA GLU A 53 -11.90 -8.02 -26.65
C GLU A 53 -10.67 -7.15 -26.95
N PHE A 54 -9.50 -7.49 -26.40
CA PHE A 54 -8.24 -6.79 -26.60
C PHE A 54 -7.17 -7.61 -27.34
N ALA A 55 -7.52 -8.74 -27.93
CA ALA A 55 -6.57 -9.65 -28.58
C ALA A 55 -5.67 -8.96 -29.64
N GLY A 56 -6.19 -7.96 -30.35
CA GLY A 56 -5.44 -7.18 -31.35
C GLY A 56 -5.06 -5.76 -30.91
N LYS A 57 -5.31 -5.39 -29.64
CA LYS A 57 -5.06 -4.04 -29.14
C LYS A 57 -3.85 -4.01 -28.24
N GLU A 58 -2.71 -3.58 -28.76
CA GLU A 58 -1.44 -3.61 -28.02
C GLU A 58 -1.40 -2.59 -26.88
N PHE A 59 -1.93 -1.39 -27.12
CA PHE A 59 -1.88 -0.27 -26.17
C PHE A 59 -3.23 0.41 -26.02
N PHE A 60 -3.47 0.95 -24.82
CA PHE A 60 -4.56 1.88 -24.57
C PHE A 60 -4.03 3.31 -24.69
N THR A 61 -4.90 4.23 -25.11
CA THR A 61 -4.69 5.64 -24.78
C THR A 61 -4.98 5.87 -23.29
N GLU A 62 -4.52 6.98 -22.73
CA GLU A 62 -4.79 7.32 -21.32
C GLU A 62 -6.29 7.37 -21.00
N GLN A 63 -7.09 7.90 -21.94
CA GLN A 63 -8.54 8.00 -21.77
C GLN A 63 -9.20 6.60 -21.73
N GLU A 64 -8.72 5.68 -22.57
CA GLU A 64 -9.22 4.31 -22.63
C GLU A 64 -8.85 3.51 -21.38
N ALA A 65 -7.62 3.69 -20.87
CA ALA A 65 -7.19 3.09 -19.61
C ALA A 65 -8.05 3.58 -18.44
N ALA A 66 -8.28 4.89 -18.33
CA ALA A 66 -9.14 5.45 -17.29
C ALA A 66 -10.60 4.96 -17.38
N ALA A 67 -11.11 4.77 -18.60
CA ALA A 67 -12.43 4.17 -18.82
C ALA A 67 -12.46 2.69 -18.43
N TYR A 68 -11.41 1.93 -18.75
CA TYR A 68 -11.25 0.53 -18.37
C TYR A 68 -11.20 0.35 -16.85
N GLU A 69 -10.45 1.19 -16.15
CA GLU A 69 -10.37 1.15 -14.68
C GLU A 69 -11.74 1.36 -14.04
N LYS A 70 -12.46 2.41 -14.46
CA LYS A 70 -13.79 2.74 -13.93
C LYS A 70 -14.78 1.60 -14.12
N ARG A 71 -14.85 1.00 -15.32
CA ARG A 71 -15.79 -0.10 -15.60
C ARG A 71 -15.43 -1.36 -14.79
N VAL A 72 -14.15 -1.68 -14.64
CA VAL A 72 -13.72 -2.88 -13.91
C VAL A 72 -14.03 -2.72 -12.43
N LEU A 73 -13.73 -1.56 -11.84
CA LEU A 73 -14.04 -1.29 -10.43
C LEU A 73 -15.54 -1.35 -10.13
N ALA A 74 -16.39 -0.86 -11.04
CA ALA A 74 -17.83 -0.95 -10.89
C ALA A 74 -18.34 -2.40 -10.89
N ASN A 75 -17.74 -3.26 -11.72
CA ASN A 75 -18.20 -4.64 -11.91
C ASN A 75 -17.55 -5.65 -10.95
N SER A 76 -16.33 -5.37 -10.47
CA SER A 76 -15.50 -6.35 -9.74
C SER A 76 -15.66 -6.27 -8.22
N ASN A 77 -16.67 -5.57 -7.72
CA ASN A 77 -16.96 -5.54 -6.30
C ASN A 77 -17.63 -6.85 -5.86
N SER A 78 -16.81 -7.88 -5.62
CA SER A 78 -17.25 -9.19 -5.14
C SER A 78 -17.75 -9.14 -3.69
N ASP A 79 -17.37 -8.12 -2.92
CA ASP A 79 -17.83 -7.89 -1.54
C ASP A 79 -19.19 -7.19 -1.46
N ARG A 80 -19.75 -6.82 -2.62
CA ARG A 80 -21.07 -6.19 -2.74
C ARG A 80 -22.17 -7.18 -2.35
N ARG A 81 -22.66 -7.07 -1.11
CA ARG A 81 -23.75 -7.90 -0.55
C ARG A 81 -25.16 -7.55 -1.04
N ASP A 82 -25.31 -6.48 -1.82
CA ASP A 82 -26.62 -6.00 -2.27
C ASP A 82 -27.19 -6.78 -3.48
N GLY A 83 -26.43 -7.70 -4.06
CA GLY A 83 -26.88 -8.65 -5.11
C GLY A 83 -27.30 -8.01 -6.44
N GLY A 84 -27.27 -6.69 -6.56
CA GLY A 84 -27.88 -5.95 -7.67
C GLY A 84 -27.16 -6.06 -9.01
N PRO A 85 -27.61 -5.22 -9.95
CA PRO A 85 -28.87 -5.44 -10.66
C PRO A 85 -28.95 -6.80 -11.36
#